data_AF-A0A1D8DB58-F1
#
_entry.id   AF-A0A1D8DB58-F1
#
_cell.length_a   1.000
_cell.length_b   1.000
_cell.length_c   1.000
_cell.angle_alpha   90.00
_cell.angle_beta   90.00
_cell.angle_gamma   90.00
#
_symmetry.space_group_name_H-M   'P 1'
#
loop_
_entity.id
_entity.type
_entity.pdbx_description
1 polymer ?
#
loop_
_entity_poly.entity_id
_entity_poly.type
_entity_poly.pdbx_seq_one_letter_code
_entity_poly.pdbx_strand_id
1 'polypeptide(L)'
;MIFLNNLFLFIAARFVDIVGFFYRIVARFFGYPNNPGMPAIKPEDLDTFFAKSSYPRFFQPLDISSLPHTWAESFIAKAPPLTQMPKFFYQSQTDGFYSFYIDLYSNNYFLPDWLSEWLQLTFNISLDTTFLEFIQEGIFVFLIIYMKFIAIRINLFWFITINPFIRPWIYITSLVDWAYDITAGIVPGLFGVDVGIVLFFSIIGKLADIVNSIIFTMPFLPSEGELGEIKKDFLEFSIDSDVAFLNDDEAKQKTVIFFRNLPYLWYTHPIPNDIREFWFHKRPDILNYMVESYKQLEINFYPDDILKYLEKYNVSLDDFSNIYLNNIEKLHSASIMNSNIT
;
A
#
# COMPACT_ATOMS: atom_id res chain seq x y z
N MET A 1 30.07 -55.07 -5.49
CA MET A 1 28.88 -54.38 -4.97
C MET A 1 29.10 -53.73 -3.60
N ILE A 2 29.67 -54.44 -2.61
CA ILE A 2 29.89 -53.92 -1.25
C ILE A 2 30.85 -52.70 -1.20
N PHE A 3 31.89 -52.67 -2.04
CA PHE A 3 32.87 -51.58 -2.07
C PHE A 3 32.29 -50.25 -2.59
N LEU A 4 31.43 -50.29 -3.63
CA LEU A 4 30.74 -49.09 -4.14
C LEU A 4 29.77 -48.52 -3.10
N ASN A 5 29.12 -49.38 -2.32
CA ASN A 5 28.17 -48.95 -1.29
C ASN A 5 28.89 -48.23 -0.14
N ASN A 6 30.07 -48.71 0.25
CA ASN A 6 30.90 -48.07 1.27
C ASN A 6 31.50 -46.74 0.78
N LEU A 7 31.90 -46.66 -0.49
CA LEU A 7 32.37 -45.40 -1.09
C LEU A 7 31.24 -44.36 -1.13
N PHE A 8 30.03 -44.78 -1.52
CA PHE A 8 28.87 -43.91 -1.57
C PHE A 8 28.48 -43.40 -0.17
N LEU A 9 28.46 -44.29 0.83
CA LEU A 9 28.22 -43.91 2.23
C LEU A 9 29.28 -42.94 2.76
N PHE A 10 30.55 -43.14 2.38
CA PHE A 10 31.63 -42.24 2.77
C PHE A 10 31.49 -40.85 2.13
N ILE A 11 31.13 -40.78 0.84
CA ILE A 11 30.89 -39.51 0.14
C ILE A 11 29.66 -38.80 0.70
N ALA A 12 28.58 -39.53 0.97
CA ALA A 12 27.37 -38.99 1.57
C ALA A 12 27.64 -38.43 2.98
N ALA A 13 28.39 -39.16 3.82
CA ALA A 13 28.79 -38.68 5.14
C ALA A 13 29.64 -37.42 5.05
N ARG A 14 30.63 -37.38 4.14
CA ARG A 14 31.45 -36.18 3.91
C ARG A 14 30.65 -35.00 3.39
N PHE A 15 29.69 -35.23 2.53
CA PHE A 15 28.79 -34.20 2.04
C PHE A 15 27.92 -33.63 3.17
N VAL A 16 27.35 -34.50 4.02
CA VAL A 16 26.57 -34.08 5.20
C VAL A 16 27.43 -33.27 6.17
N ASP A 17 28.69 -33.65 6.39
CA ASP A 17 29.62 -32.90 7.23
C ASP A 17 29.93 -31.50 6.67
N ILE A 18 30.15 -31.40 5.35
CA ILE A 18 30.42 -30.13 4.67
C ILE A 18 29.20 -29.21 4.75
N VAL A 19 28.01 -29.73 4.44
CA VAL A 19 26.75 -28.99 4.55
C VAL A 19 26.50 -28.57 6.00
N GLY A 20 26.70 -29.47 6.96
CA GLY A 20 26.57 -29.19 8.39
C GLY A 20 27.54 -28.11 8.88
N PHE A 21 28.77 -28.08 8.37
CA PHE A 21 29.75 -27.03 8.68
C PHE A 21 29.31 -25.66 8.12
N PHE A 22 28.83 -25.63 6.88
CA PHE A 22 28.30 -24.42 6.26
C PHE A 22 27.12 -23.85 7.05
N TYR A 23 26.15 -24.70 7.43
CA TYR A 23 25.01 -24.28 8.24
C TYR A 23 25.44 -23.73 9.61
N ARG A 24 26.47 -24.29 10.24
CA ARG A 24 27.00 -23.75 11.52
C ARG A 24 27.67 -22.39 11.34
N ILE A 25 28.33 -22.13 10.21
CA ILE A 25 28.90 -20.80 9.90
C ILE A 25 27.78 -19.78 9.73
N VAL A 26 26.76 -20.11 8.94
CA VAL A 26 25.59 -19.24 8.76
C VAL A 26 24.88 -19.02 10.10
N ALA A 27 24.65 -20.08 10.87
CA ALA A 27 23.98 -20.00 12.16
C ALA A 27 24.78 -19.21 13.21
N ARG A 28 26.11 -19.18 13.16
CA ARG A 28 26.95 -18.33 14.02
C ARG A 28 26.67 -16.85 13.80
N PHE A 29 26.41 -16.43 12.55
CA PHE A 29 25.98 -15.06 12.25
C PHE A 29 24.65 -14.72 12.94
N PHE A 30 23.80 -15.72 13.17
CA PHE A 30 22.55 -15.61 13.92
C PHE A 30 22.70 -15.97 15.41
N GLY A 31 23.92 -15.99 15.97
CA GLY A 31 24.16 -16.17 17.41
C GLY A 31 24.22 -17.62 17.91
N TYR A 32 24.24 -18.64 17.03
CA TYR A 32 24.49 -20.03 17.42
C TYR A 32 25.91 -20.23 18.00
N PRO A 33 26.12 -21.02 19.08
CA PRO A 33 25.19 -21.95 19.72
C PRO A 33 24.37 -21.35 20.87
N ASN A 34 24.64 -20.11 21.26
CA ASN A 34 24.05 -19.49 22.45
C ASN A 34 22.68 -18.83 22.17
N ASN A 35 22.29 -18.71 20.90
CA ASN A 35 20.95 -18.34 20.51
C ASN A 35 20.02 -19.57 20.68
N PRO A 36 19.01 -19.55 21.58
CA PRO A 36 18.06 -20.65 21.78
C PRO A 36 17.19 -20.97 20.55
N GLY A 37 17.41 -20.28 19.43
CA GLY A 37 16.68 -20.42 18.18
C GLY A 37 15.68 -19.28 18.01
N MET A 38 14.83 -19.39 16.99
CA MET A 38 13.65 -18.53 16.89
C MET A 38 12.88 -18.67 18.22
N PRO A 39 12.55 -17.58 18.93
CA PRO A 39 11.66 -17.71 20.08
C PRO A 39 10.43 -18.46 19.60
N ALA A 40 10.07 -19.53 20.31
CA ALA A 40 8.79 -20.19 20.07
C ALA A 40 7.75 -19.08 20.10
N ILE A 41 7.14 -18.82 18.93
CA ILE A 41 6.15 -17.77 18.75
C ILE A 41 5.18 -17.96 19.90
N LYS A 42 5.03 -16.94 20.76
CA LYS A 42 4.13 -17.05 21.90
C LYS A 42 2.74 -17.38 21.32
N PRO A 43 1.92 -18.21 21.98
CA PRO A 43 0.59 -18.53 21.49
C PRO A 43 -0.22 -17.27 21.10
N GLU A 44 -0.02 -16.17 21.83
CA GLU A 44 -0.56 -14.83 21.55
C GLU A 44 -0.15 -14.24 20.17
N ASP A 45 1.09 -14.46 19.74
CA ASP A 45 1.61 -14.03 18.43
C ASP A 45 1.21 -15.00 17.30
N LEU A 46 0.89 -16.26 17.62
CA LEU A 46 0.31 -17.23 16.70
C LEU A 46 -1.12 -16.80 16.35
N ASP A 47 -1.90 -16.40 17.35
CA ASP A 47 -3.28 -15.94 17.18
C ASP A 47 -3.36 -14.68 16.32
N THR A 48 -2.42 -13.73 16.44
CA THR A 48 -2.35 -12.56 15.55
C THR A 48 -1.95 -12.92 14.12
N PHE A 49 -1.03 -13.87 13.93
CA PHE A 49 -0.65 -14.36 12.60
C PHE A 49 -1.81 -15.10 11.92
N PHE A 50 -2.51 -15.97 12.66
CA PHE A 50 -3.71 -16.66 12.17
C PHE A 50 -4.87 -15.69 11.96
N ALA A 51 -5.10 -14.73 12.87
CA ALA A 51 -6.10 -13.66 12.69
C ALA A 51 -5.82 -12.84 11.42
N LYS A 52 -4.56 -12.52 11.14
CA LYS A 52 -4.16 -11.84 9.90
C LYS A 52 -4.45 -12.67 8.65
N SER A 53 -4.32 -14.00 8.74
CA SER A 53 -4.69 -14.94 7.67
C SER A 53 -6.20 -15.20 7.56
N SER A 54 -6.97 -14.89 8.62
CA SER A 54 -8.43 -15.04 8.67
C SER A 54 -9.17 -13.90 7.96
N TYR A 55 -8.52 -12.75 7.75
CA TYR A 55 -9.15 -11.65 7.01
C TYR A 55 -9.34 -12.00 5.54
N PRO A 56 -10.48 -11.61 4.94
CA PRO A 56 -10.71 -11.81 3.52
C PRO A 56 -9.57 -11.20 2.71
N ARG A 57 -9.19 -11.85 1.61
CA ARG A 57 -8.35 -11.21 0.60
C ARG A 57 -9.25 -10.37 -0.29
N PHE A 58 -8.88 -9.12 -0.52
CA PHE A 58 -9.54 -8.31 -1.53
C PHE A 58 -9.18 -8.88 -2.91
N PHE A 59 -10.17 -9.51 -3.53
CA PHE A 59 -10.13 -9.86 -4.95
C PHE A 59 -11.33 -9.19 -5.60
N GLN A 60 -11.12 -8.50 -6.72
CA GLN A 60 -12.25 -8.29 -7.60
C GLN A 60 -12.71 -9.68 -8.08
N PRO A 61 -14.02 -9.97 -8.07
CA PRO A 61 -14.52 -11.21 -8.65
C PRO A 61 -13.97 -11.33 -10.08
N LEU A 62 -13.50 -12.51 -10.45
CA LEU A 62 -13.09 -12.80 -11.83
C LEU A 62 -14.18 -12.31 -12.76
N ASP A 63 -13.93 -11.21 -13.47
CA ASP A 63 -14.88 -10.69 -14.42
C ASP A 63 -15.03 -11.75 -15.50
N ILE A 64 -16.19 -12.40 -15.55
CA ILE A 64 -16.44 -13.49 -16.49
C ILE A 64 -16.36 -12.95 -17.94
N SER A 65 -16.51 -11.63 -18.14
CA SER A 65 -16.26 -10.95 -19.42
C SER A 65 -14.77 -10.79 -19.78
N SER A 66 -13.86 -11.25 -18.92
CA SER A 66 -12.41 -11.31 -19.19
C SER A 66 -11.94 -12.62 -19.83
N LEU A 67 -12.86 -13.57 -20.08
CA LEU A 67 -12.57 -14.79 -20.83
C LEU A 67 -12.09 -14.44 -22.26
N PRO A 68 -11.06 -15.11 -22.78
CA PRO A 68 -10.59 -14.85 -24.14
C PRO A 68 -11.68 -15.25 -25.15
N HIS A 69 -12.12 -14.29 -25.95
CA HIS A 69 -13.08 -14.51 -27.04
C HIS A 69 -12.36 -14.93 -28.33
N THR A 70 -11.09 -14.54 -28.49
CA THR A 70 -10.27 -14.87 -29.65
C THR A 70 -9.11 -15.78 -29.28
N TRP A 71 -8.67 -16.66 -30.20
CA TRP A 71 -7.46 -17.47 -30.02
C TRP A 71 -6.22 -16.61 -29.72
N ALA A 72 -6.12 -15.43 -30.32
CA ALA A 72 -5.06 -14.47 -30.06
C ALA A 72 -5.09 -13.93 -28.62
N GLU A 73 -6.27 -13.69 -28.05
CA GLU A 73 -6.46 -13.29 -26.64
C GLU A 73 -6.14 -14.45 -25.68
N SER A 74 -6.27 -15.70 -26.12
CA SER A 74 -5.82 -16.85 -25.33
C SER A 74 -4.29 -16.88 -25.18
N PHE A 75 -3.54 -16.39 -26.17
CA PHE A 75 -2.08 -16.27 -26.09
C PHE A 75 -1.64 -14.94 -25.45
N ILE A 76 -2.37 -13.86 -25.76
CA ILE A 76 -2.21 -12.53 -25.20
C ILE A 76 -3.28 -12.38 -24.13
N ALA A 77 -3.13 -13.13 -23.03
CA ALA A 77 -4.12 -13.11 -21.94
C ALA A 77 -4.45 -11.66 -21.55
N LYS A 78 -5.74 -11.32 -21.44
CA LYS A 78 -6.22 -9.98 -21.07
C LYS A 78 -5.49 -9.53 -19.80
N ALA A 79 -5.01 -8.28 -19.79
CA ALA A 79 -4.38 -7.73 -18.61
C ALA A 79 -5.41 -7.74 -17.45
N PRO A 80 -5.00 -8.12 -16.23
CA PRO A 80 -5.89 -7.98 -15.08
C PRO A 80 -6.30 -6.50 -14.95
N PRO A 81 -7.55 -6.23 -14.55
CA PRO A 81 -7.97 -4.86 -14.27
C PRO A 81 -7.11 -4.28 -13.14
N LEU A 82 -6.91 -2.96 -13.16
CA LEU A 82 -6.35 -2.24 -12.03
C LEU A 82 -7.40 -2.22 -10.92
N THR A 83 -7.04 -2.73 -9.75
CA THR A 83 -7.97 -2.89 -8.63
C THR A 83 -7.40 -2.16 -7.43
N GLN A 84 -7.51 -0.83 -7.44
CA GLN A 84 -7.08 -0.03 -6.31
C GLN A 84 -7.97 -0.32 -5.10
N MET A 85 -7.36 -0.36 -3.92
CA MET A 85 -8.09 -0.54 -2.67
C MET A 85 -8.94 0.69 -2.39
N PRO A 86 -10.25 0.54 -2.11
CA PRO A 86 -11.12 1.68 -1.84
C PRO A 86 -10.75 2.33 -0.51
N LYS A 87 -10.71 3.67 -0.51
CA LYS A 87 -10.61 4.51 0.68
C LYS A 87 -11.94 5.23 0.89
N PHE A 88 -12.51 5.13 2.07
CA PHE A 88 -13.77 5.78 2.39
C PHE A 88 -13.54 7.01 3.25
N PHE A 89 -13.67 8.19 2.64
CA PHE A 89 -13.52 9.48 3.33
C PHE A 89 -14.81 9.85 4.08
N TYR A 90 -14.67 10.36 5.29
CA TYR A 90 -15.79 10.86 6.08
C TYR A 90 -15.38 12.12 6.83
N GLN A 91 -16.38 12.96 7.16
CA GLN A 91 -16.18 14.18 7.92
C GLN A 91 -16.99 14.10 9.20
N SER A 92 -16.34 14.24 10.33
CA SER A 92 -17.01 14.33 11.63
C SER A 92 -16.42 15.46 12.45
N GLN A 93 -17.26 16.15 13.22
CA GLN A 93 -16.79 17.16 14.17
C GLN A 93 -15.94 16.52 15.29
N THR A 94 -16.16 15.25 15.62
CA THR A 94 -15.36 14.55 16.64
C THR A 94 -14.04 14.04 16.10
N ASP A 95 -14.05 13.48 14.89
CA ASP A 95 -12.92 12.70 14.35
C ASP A 95 -12.05 13.51 13.38
N GLY A 96 -12.52 14.66 12.91
CA GLY A 96 -11.81 15.56 11.98
C GLY A 96 -12.36 15.58 10.55
N PHE A 97 -11.77 16.46 9.72
CA PHE A 97 -12.19 16.73 8.33
C PHE A 97 -11.49 15.88 7.27
N TYR A 98 -10.33 15.32 7.58
CA TYR A 98 -9.51 14.52 6.65
C TYR A 98 -9.51 13.04 6.99
N SER A 99 -10.47 12.61 7.79
CA SER A 99 -10.53 11.26 8.31
C SER A 99 -11.04 10.30 7.23
N PHE A 100 -10.43 9.13 7.19
CA PHE A 100 -10.86 8.06 6.30
C PHE A 100 -10.68 6.72 6.97
N TYR A 101 -11.42 5.74 6.49
CA TYR A 101 -11.24 4.36 6.89
C TYR A 101 -10.97 3.47 5.69
N ILE A 102 -10.26 2.39 5.97
CA ILE A 102 -9.92 1.35 5.01
C ILE A 102 -10.38 0.02 5.58
N ASP A 103 -11.02 -0.79 4.74
CA ASP A 103 -11.38 -2.16 5.10
C ASP A 103 -10.14 -3.01 5.35
N LEU A 104 -10.12 -3.80 6.44
CA LEU A 104 -8.98 -4.66 6.73
C LEU A 104 -9.02 -5.93 5.87
N TYR A 105 -8.16 -5.97 4.85
CA TYR A 105 -7.90 -7.17 4.05
C TYR A 105 -6.49 -7.71 4.31
N SER A 106 -6.31 -9.02 4.10
CA SER A 106 -5.00 -9.66 4.27
C SER A 106 -3.95 -9.23 3.23
N ASN A 107 -4.37 -8.63 2.13
CA ASN A 107 -3.51 -8.05 1.08
C ASN A 107 -3.39 -6.52 1.15
N ASN A 108 -3.74 -5.89 2.27
CA ASN A 108 -3.43 -4.47 2.45
C ASN A 108 -1.93 -4.30 2.68
N TYR A 109 -1.25 -3.66 1.74
CA TYR A 109 0.15 -3.27 1.91
C TYR A 109 0.22 -1.76 2.05
N PHE A 110 0.93 -1.32 3.08
CA PHE A 110 1.23 0.08 3.30
C PHE A 110 2.68 0.35 2.95
N LEU A 111 2.97 1.60 2.60
CA LEU A 111 4.35 2.05 2.52
C LEU A 111 5.02 1.95 3.91
N PRO A 112 6.34 1.79 3.99
CA PRO A 112 7.06 2.03 5.22
C PRO A 112 6.91 3.49 5.68
N ASP A 113 6.79 3.74 6.97
CA ASP A 113 6.60 5.09 7.53
C ASP A 113 7.66 6.09 7.04
N TRP A 114 8.94 5.71 7.08
CA TRP A 114 10.05 6.56 6.63
C TRP A 114 9.92 6.95 5.14
N LEU A 115 9.37 6.06 4.31
CA LEU A 115 9.20 6.31 2.88
C LEU A 115 7.98 7.18 2.63
N SER A 116 6.90 6.95 3.39
CA SER A 116 5.72 7.81 3.36
C SER A 116 6.07 9.24 3.76
N GLU A 117 6.76 9.42 4.90
CA GLU A 117 7.25 10.72 5.37
C GLU A 117 8.14 11.40 4.31
N TRP A 118 9.13 10.68 3.78
CA TRP A 118 10.03 11.22 2.77
C TRP A 118 9.29 11.70 1.51
N LEU A 119 8.32 10.90 1.02
CA LEU A 119 7.51 11.27 -0.14
C LEU A 119 6.67 12.52 0.13
N GLN A 120 6.01 12.57 1.29
CA GLN A 120 5.14 13.68 1.67
C GLN A 120 5.92 15.00 1.79
N LEU A 121 7.06 14.98 2.49
CA LEU A 121 7.88 16.18 2.71
C LEU A 121 8.61 16.65 1.45
N THR A 122 9.12 15.72 0.64
CA THR A 122 9.93 16.07 -0.55
C THR A 122 9.05 16.56 -1.70
N PHE A 123 7.91 15.91 -1.93
CA PHE A 123 7.03 16.24 -3.05
C PHE A 123 5.87 17.17 -2.67
N ASN A 124 5.76 17.57 -1.40
CA ASN A 124 4.66 18.36 -0.87
C ASN A 124 3.27 17.70 -1.07
N ILE A 125 3.25 16.36 -1.07
CA ILE A 125 2.05 15.57 -1.34
C ILE A 125 1.40 15.23 -0.01
N SER A 126 0.40 16.01 0.39
CA SER A 126 -0.28 15.80 1.68
C SER A 126 -1.69 15.25 1.53
N LEU A 127 -2.52 15.83 0.66
CA LEU A 127 -3.93 15.43 0.52
C LEU A 127 -4.24 14.75 -0.81
N ASP A 128 -3.54 15.14 -1.89
CA ASP A 128 -3.80 14.63 -3.22
C ASP A 128 -2.88 13.44 -3.56
N THR A 129 -3.43 12.22 -3.55
CA THR A 129 -2.69 11.00 -3.88
C THR A 129 -2.67 10.65 -5.37
N THR A 130 -3.33 11.45 -6.22
CA THR A 130 -3.52 11.15 -7.67
C THR A 130 -2.20 10.88 -8.38
N PHE A 131 -1.16 11.65 -8.09
CA PHE A 131 0.15 11.48 -8.73
C PHE A 131 0.84 10.16 -8.34
N LEU A 132 0.72 9.73 -7.08
CA LEU A 132 1.29 8.46 -6.64
C LEU A 132 0.51 7.28 -7.20
N GLU A 133 -0.81 7.38 -7.25
CA GLU A 133 -1.69 6.39 -7.86
C GLU A 133 -1.38 6.21 -9.36
N PHE A 134 -1.07 7.30 -10.08
CA PHE A 134 -0.60 7.24 -11.46
C PHE A 134 0.76 6.52 -11.60
N ILE A 135 1.72 6.79 -10.70
CA ILE A 135 3.01 6.08 -10.70
C ILE A 135 2.80 4.59 -10.41
N GLN A 136 1.98 4.25 -9.41
CA GLN A 136 1.62 2.89 -9.05
C GLN A 136 1.01 2.14 -10.23
N GLU A 137 0.07 2.77 -10.94
CA GLU A 137 -0.54 2.23 -12.16
C GLU A 137 0.52 1.99 -13.25
N GLY A 138 1.40 2.97 -13.49
CA GLY A 138 2.48 2.84 -14.46
C GLY A 138 3.42 1.66 -14.15
N ILE A 139 3.81 1.50 -12.88
CA ILE A 139 4.65 0.37 -12.44
C ILE A 139 3.90 -0.95 -12.60
N PHE A 140 2.62 -1.00 -12.23
CA PHE A 140 1.81 -2.20 -12.38
C PHE A 140 1.71 -2.64 -13.85
N VAL A 141 1.35 -1.73 -14.75
CA VAL A 141 1.25 -2.00 -16.20
C VAL A 141 2.60 -2.47 -16.75
N PHE A 142 3.70 -1.83 -16.33
CA PHE A 142 5.05 -2.27 -16.70
C PHE A 142 5.34 -3.72 -16.26
N LEU A 143 4.99 -4.09 -15.02
CA LEU A 143 5.16 -5.45 -14.51
C LEU A 143 4.30 -6.46 -15.28
N ILE A 144 3.05 -6.12 -15.60
CA ILE A 144 2.17 -6.98 -16.41
C ILE A 144 2.77 -7.21 -17.81
N ILE A 145 3.24 -6.15 -18.48
CA ILE A 145 3.89 -6.24 -19.79
C ILE A 145 5.14 -7.12 -19.70
N TYR A 146 5.95 -6.92 -18.65
CA TYR A 146 7.16 -7.73 -18.44
C TYR A 146 6.84 -9.21 -18.20
N MET A 147 5.78 -9.53 -17.44
CA MET A 147 5.28 -10.90 -17.32
C MET A 147 4.89 -11.52 -18.66
N LYS A 148 4.32 -10.74 -19.60
CA LYS A 148 4.03 -11.25 -20.96
C LYS A 148 5.31 -11.60 -21.72
N PHE A 149 6.37 -10.79 -21.61
CA PHE A 149 7.66 -11.13 -22.21
C PHE A 149 8.25 -12.44 -21.65
N ILE A 150 8.16 -12.65 -20.33
CA ILE A 150 8.57 -13.91 -19.70
C ILE A 150 7.72 -15.08 -20.23
N ALA A 151 6.40 -14.91 -20.33
CA ALA A 151 5.51 -15.95 -20.84
C ALA A 151 5.82 -16.31 -22.30
N ILE A 152 6.08 -15.32 -23.15
CA ILE A 152 6.51 -15.54 -24.54
C ILE A 152 7.84 -16.29 -24.58
N ARG A 153 8.80 -15.93 -23.73
CA ARG A 153 10.09 -16.63 -23.61
C ARG A 153 9.92 -18.09 -23.21
N ILE A 154 9.04 -18.40 -22.26
CA ILE A 154 8.71 -19.78 -21.87
C ILE A 154 8.04 -20.52 -23.04
N ASN A 155 7.09 -19.90 -23.73
CA ASN A 155 6.40 -20.52 -24.86
C ASN A 155 7.35 -20.82 -26.04
N LEU A 156 8.33 -19.95 -26.30
CA LEU A 156 9.35 -20.18 -27.33
C LEU A 156 10.19 -21.43 -27.07
N PHE A 157 10.41 -21.81 -25.80
CA PHE A 157 11.13 -23.04 -25.46
C PHE A 157 10.37 -24.31 -25.89
N TRP A 158 9.03 -24.27 -25.89
CA TRP A 158 8.20 -25.39 -26.30
C TRP A 158 8.11 -25.55 -27.82
N PHE A 159 8.41 -24.51 -28.59
CA PHE A 159 8.42 -24.56 -30.05
C PHE A 159 9.78 -24.97 -30.61
N ILE A 160 10.02 -26.29 -30.67
CA ILE A 160 11.28 -26.87 -31.19
C ILE A 160 11.60 -26.41 -32.62
N THR A 161 10.58 -26.09 -33.42
CA THR A 161 10.73 -25.60 -34.80
C THR A 161 11.32 -24.19 -34.89
N ILE A 162 11.15 -23.37 -33.85
CA ILE A 162 11.62 -21.98 -33.83
C ILE A 162 12.94 -21.93 -33.09
N ASN A 163 13.99 -21.41 -33.74
CA ASN A 163 15.24 -21.12 -33.04
C ASN A 163 15.11 -19.78 -32.29
N PRO A 164 15.10 -19.77 -30.94
CA PRO A 164 14.95 -18.54 -30.16
C PRO A 164 16.15 -17.59 -30.29
N PHE A 165 17.29 -18.08 -30.78
CA PHE A 165 18.52 -17.30 -30.95
C PHE A 165 18.65 -16.64 -32.33
N ILE A 166 17.61 -16.69 -33.15
CA ILE A 166 17.55 -16.03 -34.46
C ILE A 166 16.62 -14.81 -34.39
N ARG A 167 16.91 -13.78 -35.19
CA ARG A 167 16.04 -12.60 -35.28
C ARG A 167 14.65 -12.99 -35.80
N PRO A 168 13.56 -12.46 -35.22
CA PRO A 168 13.51 -11.40 -34.21
C PRO A 168 13.53 -11.89 -32.75
N TRP A 169 13.46 -13.20 -32.51
CA TRP A 169 13.24 -13.82 -31.19
C TRP A 169 14.32 -13.49 -30.17
N ILE A 170 15.56 -13.34 -30.64
CA ILE A 170 16.71 -13.01 -29.79
C ILE A 170 16.53 -11.72 -28.98
N TYR A 171 15.75 -10.75 -29.47
CA TYR A 171 15.48 -9.51 -28.72
C TYR A 171 14.58 -9.77 -27.51
N ILE A 172 13.61 -10.68 -27.64
CA ILE A 172 12.69 -11.05 -26.56
C ILE A 172 13.43 -11.88 -25.51
N THR A 173 14.26 -12.83 -25.94
CA THR A 173 15.03 -13.65 -25.00
C THR A 173 16.04 -12.80 -24.25
N SER A 174 16.76 -11.90 -24.92
CA SER A 174 17.76 -11.04 -24.27
C SER A 174 17.17 -10.12 -23.18
N LEU A 175 15.88 -9.74 -23.30
CA LEU A 175 15.18 -8.94 -22.28
C LEU A 175 14.89 -9.73 -21.00
N VAL A 176 14.80 -11.05 -21.09
CA VAL A 176 14.40 -11.96 -20.01
C VAL A 176 15.59 -12.80 -19.49
N ASP A 177 16.66 -12.96 -20.28
CA ASP A 177 17.77 -13.86 -19.97
C ASP A 177 18.50 -13.51 -18.66
N TRP A 178 18.54 -12.23 -18.26
CA TRP A 178 19.10 -11.85 -16.96
C TRP A 178 18.37 -12.53 -15.78
N ALA A 179 17.06 -12.73 -15.88
CA ALA A 179 16.27 -13.41 -14.85
C ALA A 179 16.53 -14.92 -14.85
N TYR A 180 16.79 -15.48 -16.03
CA TYR A 180 17.23 -16.87 -16.16
C TYR A 180 18.61 -17.07 -15.54
N ASP A 181 19.57 -16.18 -15.80
CA ASP A 181 20.93 -16.28 -15.25
C ASP A 181 20.94 -16.26 -13.71
N ILE A 182 20.08 -15.47 -13.08
CA ILE A 182 19.90 -15.46 -11.62
C ILE A 182 19.38 -16.82 -11.13
N THR A 183 18.42 -17.42 -11.84
CA THR A 183 17.71 -18.62 -11.37
C THR A 183 18.43 -19.93 -11.74
N ALA A 184 19.20 -19.95 -12.83
CA ALA A 184 19.91 -21.12 -13.35
C ALA A 184 20.98 -21.67 -12.37
N GLY A 185 21.49 -20.83 -11.47
CA GLY A 185 22.43 -21.24 -10.41
C GLY A 185 21.77 -21.68 -9.09
N ILE A 186 20.48 -21.41 -8.92
CA ILE A 186 19.76 -21.57 -7.65
C ILE A 186 18.79 -22.75 -7.72
N VAL A 187 18.09 -22.92 -8.85
CA VAL A 187 17.01 -23.89 -9.01
C VAL A 187 17.43 -24.98 -9.98
N PRO A 188 17.52 -26.25 -9.57
CA PRO A 188 17.82 -27.34 -10.50
C PRO A 188 16.64 -27.54 -11.47
N GLY A 189 16.94 -27.87 -12.73
CA GLY A 189 15.92 -28.27 -13.69
C GLY A 189 15.24 -29.57 -13.23
N LEU A 190 13.90 -29.58 -13.21
CA LEU A 190 13.11 -30.77 -12.88
C LEU A 190 12.55 -31.38 -14.16
N PHE A 191 12.82 -32.66 -14.41
CA PHE A 191 12.34 -33.39 -15.61
C PHE A 191 12.71 -32.75 -16.96
N GLY A 192 13.83 -32.02 -17.02
CA GLY A 192 14.25 -31.30 -18.23
C GLY A 192 13.51 -29.98 -18.47
N VAL A 193 12.64 -29.56 -17.53
CA VAL A 193 11.99 -28.25 -17.51
C VAL A 193 12.78 -27.32 -16.61
N ASP A 194 13.06 -26.12 -17.11
CA ASP A 194 13.60 -25.02 -16.33
C ASP A 194 12.50 -24.46 -15.41
N VAL A 195 12.61 -24.76 -14.11
CA VAL A 195 11.67 -24.27 -13.08
C VAL A 195 12.04 -22.87 -12.59
N GLY A 196 13.28 -22.42 -12.84
CA GLY A 196 13.78 -21.13 -12.39
C GLY A 196 12.96 -19.97 -12.95
N ILE A 197 12.73 -19.98 -14.27
CA ILE A 197 11.92 -18.96 -14.94
C ILE A 197 10.45 -18.95 -14.49
N VAL A 198 9.89 -20.11 -14.14
CA VAL A 198 8.49 -20.23 -13.66
C VAL A 198 8.36 -19.64 -12.25
N LEU A 199 9.32 -19.92 -11.36
CA LEU A 199 9.37 -19.29 -10.04
C LEU A 199 9.55 -17.78 -10.14
N PHE A 200 10.41 -17.33 -11.05
CA PHE A 200 10.59 -15.90 -11.31
C PHE A 200 9.31 -15.24 -11.79
N PHE A 201 8.58 -15.88 -12.71
CA PHE A 201 7.24 -15.42 -13.12
C PHE A 201 6.29 -15.28 -11.93
N SER A 202 6.27 -16.23 -10.99
CA SER A 202 5.46 -16.12 -9.77
C SER A 202 5.91 -14.99 -8.85
N ILE A 203 7.21 -14.71 -8.75
CA ILE A 203 7.74 -13.59 -7.96
C ILE A 203 7.28 -12.26 -8.55
N ILE A 204 7.42 -12.08 -9.87
CA ILE A 204 6.95 -10.87 -10.56
C ILE A 204 5.44 -10.71 -10.41
N GLY A 205 4.67 -11.80 -10.51
CA GLY A 205 3.23 -11.79 -10.26
C GLY A 205 2.88 -11.31 -8.85
N LYS A 206 3.56 -11.84 -7.83
CA LYS A 206 3.38 -11.40 -6.44
C LYS A 206 3.78 -9.93 -6.24
N LEU A 207 4.84 -9.47 -6.91
CA LEU A 207 5.22 -8.06 -6.88
C LEU A 207 4.17 -7.17 -7.54
N ALA A 208 3.58 -7.60 -8.66
CA ALA A 208 2.49 -6.87 -9.30
C ALA A 208 1.26 -6.80 -8.38
N ASP A 209 0.91 -7.89 -7.69
CA ASP A 209 -0.17 -7.91 -6.70
C ASP A 209 0.11 -6.93 -5.55
N ILE A 210 1.33 -6.93 -5.01
CA ILE A 210 1.73 -5.97 -3.96
C ILE A 210 1.59 -4.55 -4.49
N VAL A 211 2.17 -4.24 -5.66
CA VAL A 211 2.10 -2.88 -6.24
C VAL A 211 0.66 -2.44 -6.41
N ASN A 212 -0.24 -3.27 -6.93
CA ASN A 212 -1.65 -2.93 -7.12
C ASN A 212 -2.42 -2.76 -5.80
N SER A 213 -1.98 -3.41 -4.73
CA SER A 213 -2.62 -3.37 -3.41
C SER A 213 -1.94 -2.45 -2.40
N ILE A 214 -0.91 -1.69 -2.83
CA ILE A 214 -0.35 -0.61 -2.02
C ILE A 214 -1.42 0.46 -1.81
N ILE A 215 -1.59 0.86 -0.56
CA ILE A 215 -2.50 1.92 -0.15
C ILE A 215 -1.71 3.12 0.33
N PHE A 216 -2.00 4.28 -0.24
CA PHE A 216 -1.43 5.56 0.17
C PHE A 216 -2.28 6.17 1.29
N THR A 217 -1.68 6.30 2.48
CA THR A 217 -2.34 6.79 3.72
C THR A 217 -2.17 8.30 3.94
N MET A 218 -1.55 9.02 3.01
CA MET A 218 -1.36 10.47 3.11
C MET A 218 -2.70 11.18 3.37
N PRO A 219 -2.76 12.15 4.32
CA PRO A 219 -1.65 12.82 5.01
C PRO A 219 -1.07 12.07 6.22
N PHE A 220 -1.66 10.96 6.62
CA PHE A 220 -1.25 10.19 7.80
C PHE A 220 -0.09 9.25 7.49
N LEU A 221 0.71 8.96 8.51
CA LEU A 221 1.64 7.84 8.44
C LEU A 221 0.89 6.51 8.57
N PRO A 222 1.36 5.44 7.91
CA PRO A 222 0.77 4.11 8.03
C PRO A 222 0.64 3.59 9.47
N SER A 223 1.54 3.97 10.37
CA SER A 223 1.48 3.63 11.80
C SER A 223 0.40 4.35 12.60
N GLU A 224 -0.20 5.42 12.07
CA GLU A 224 -1.30 6.14 12.72
C GLU A 224 -2.65 5.42 12.56
N GLY A 225 -2.68 4.30 11.81
CA GLY A 225 -3.87 3.51 11.60
C GLY A 225 -4.36 2.84 12.88
N GLU A 226 -5.54 3.22 13.35
CA GLU A 226 -6.19 2.61 14.51
C GLU A 226 -7.16 1.51 14.06
N LEU A 227 -7.00 0.30 14.60
CA LEU A 227 -7.96 -0.78 14.37
C LEU A 227 -9.27 -0.48 15.09
N GLY A 228 -10.38 -0.58 14.37
CA GLY A 228 -11.70 -0.47 14.96
C GLY A 228 -12.74 -1.30 14.22
N GLU A 229 -13.88 -1.48 14.88
CA GLU A 229 -15.06 -2.10 14.28
C GLU A 229 -16.04 -0.99 13.91
N ILE A 230 -16.58 -1.04 12.70
CA ILE A 230 -17.63 -0.09 12.33
C ILE A 230 -18.87 -0.41 13.16
N LYS A 231 -19.22 0.46 14.10
CA LYS A 231 -20.55 0.43 14.72
C LYS A 231 -21.55 0.92 13.69
N LYS A 232 -22.70 0.24 13.57
CA LYS A 232 -23.76 0.54 12.58
C LYS A 232 -24.14 2.02 12.52
N ASP A 233 -24.09 2.73 13.65
CA ASP A 233 -24.41 4.16 13.75
C ASP A 233 -23.50 5.06 12.87
N PHE A 234 -22.28 4.60 12.51
CA PHE A 234 -21.37 5.31 11.59
C PHE A 234 -21.64 5.04 10.10
N LEU A 235 -22.29 3.93 9.75
CA LEU A 235 -22.58 3.55 8.35
C LEU A 235 -23.72 4.36 7.72
N GLU A 236 -24.55 5.02 8.54
CA GLU A 236 -25.64 5.84 8.06
C GLU A 236 -25.17 7.19 7.47
N PHE A 237 -23.91 7.57 7.70
CA PHE A 237 -23.33 8.84 7.27
C PHE A 237 -22.37 8.72 6.06
N SER A 238 -22.02 7.51 5.62
CA SER A 238 -21.25 7.32 4.39
C SER A 238 -22.11 7.63 3.16
N ILE A 239 -21.63 8.54 2.32
CA ILE A 239 -22.35 9.10 1.16
C ILE A 239 -22.57 8.07 0.02
N ASP A 240 -21.92 6.90 0.07
CA ASP A 240 -22.12 5.83 -0.91
C ASP A 240 -23.28 4.90 -0.52
N SER A 241 -24.33 4.93 -1.34
CA SER A 241 -25.59 4.20 -1.19
C SER A 241 -25.50 2.67 -1.26
N ASP A 242 -24.31 2.11 -1.44
CA ASP A 242 -24.11 0.68 -1.69
C ASP A 242 -23.95 -0.14 -0.40
N VAL A 243 -23.86 0.51 0.76
CA VAL A 243 -23.75 -0.15 2.07
C VAL A 243 -25.13 -0.49 2.69
N ALA A 244 -26.22 0.02 2.10
CA ALA A 244 -27.58 -0.13 2.61
C ALA A 244 -28.18 -1.55 2.49
N PHE A 245 -27.45 -2.53 1.92
CA PHE A 245 -27.94 -3.89 1.67
C PHE A 245 -27.20 -4.98 2.46
N LEU A 246 -26.29 -4.63 3.36
CA LEU A 246 -25.60 -5.63 4.17
C LEU A 246 -26.54 -6.14 5.29
N ASN A 247 -26.73 -7.45 5.34
CA ASN A 247 -27.48 -8.10 6.41
C ASN A 247 -26.87 -7.75 7.79
N ASP A 248 -27.72 -7.73 8.81
CA ASP A 248 -27.40 -7.26 10.17
C ASP A 248 -26.18 -7.92 10.84
N ASP A 249 -25.73 -9.07 10.32
CA ASP A 249 -24.62 -9.88 10.81
C ASP A 249 -23.30 -9.66 10.05
N GLU A 250 -23.33 -9.23 8.78
CA GLU A 250 -22.11 -8.94 7.99
C GLU A 250 -21.55 -7.54 8.28
N ALA A 251 -22.43 -6.57 8.58
CA ALA A 251 -22.02 -5.23 9.01
C ALA A 251 -21.39 -5.22 10.41
N LYS A 252 -21.67 -6.22 11.25
CA LYS A 252 -21.19 -6.31 12.64
C LYS A 252 -19.74 -6.81 12.78
N GLN A 253 -19.10 -7.27 11.71
CA GLN A 253 -17.78 -7.94 11.79
C GLN A 253 -16.75 -7.41 10.80
N LYS A 254 -16.99 -6.26 10.16
CA LYS A 254 -15.99 -5.67 9.29
C LYS A 254 -14.99 -4.87 10.11
N THR A 255 -13.85 -5.48 10.40
CA THR A 255 -12.70 -4.78 10.98
C THR A 255 -12.18 -3.78 9.96
N VAL A 256 -11.99 -2.54 10.39
CA VAL A 256 -11.44 -1.47 9.55
C VAL A 256 -10.29 -0.78 10.26
N ILE A 257 -9.44 -0.12 9.46
CA ILE A 257 -8.37 0.74 9.93
C ILE A 257 -8.84 2.18 9.76
N PHE A 258 -8.91 2.92 10.87
CA PHE A 258 -9.26 4.32 10.91
C PHE A 258 -8.01 5.19 10.90
N PHE A 259 -8.03 6.22 10.07
CA PHE A 259 -7.08 7.33 10.11
C PHE A 259 -7.88 8.59 10.44
N ARG A 260 -7.65 9.16 11.63
CA ARG A 260 -8.45 10.24 12.20
C ARG A 260 -7.57 11.19 13.02
N ASN A 261 -8.13 12.34 13.40
CA ASN A 261 -7.45 13.44 14.07
C ASN A 261 -6.43 14.16 13.16
N LEU A 262 -5.56 14.97 13.78
CA LEU A 262 -4.46 15.67 13.08
C LEU A 262 -3.34 14.66 12.76
N PRO A 263 -2.83 14.63 11.51
CA PRO A 263 -1.69 13.82 11.13
C PRO A 263 -0.43 14.11 11.95
N TYR A 264 0.32 13.08 12.33
CA TYR A 264 1.57 13.22 13.10
C TYR A 264 2.57 14.19 12.45
N LEU A 265 2.69 14.12 11.12
CA LEU A 265 3.62 14.95 10.35
C LEU A 265 3.37 16.45 10.51
N TRP A 266 2.13 16.85 10.79
CA TRP A 266 1.77 18.26 10.98
C TRP A 266 2.10 18.79 12.37
N TYR A 267 2.41 17.90 13.33
CA TYR A 267 2.97 18.30 14.62
C TYR A 267 4.47 18.57 14.53
N THR A 268 5.19 17.77 13.74
CA THR A 268 6.65 17.83 13.65
C THR A 268 7.15 18.79 12.58
N HIS A 269 6.39 18.95 11.49
CA HIS A 269 6.71 19.81 10.36
C HIS A 269 5.59 20.83 10.13
N PRO A 270 5.93 22.03 9.61
CA PRO A 270 4.91 23.01 9.29
C PRO A 270 3.98 22.47 8.19
N ILE A 271 2.69 22.71 8.37
CA ILE A 271 1.67 22.35 7.39
C ILE A 271 1.97 23.06 6.06
N PRO A 272 1.96 22.36 4.92
CA PRO A 272 2.14 22.98 3.62
C PRO A 272 1.30 24.23 3.41
N ASN A 273 1.94 25.28 2.89
CA ASN A 273 1.28 26.57 2.70
C ASN A 273 0.06 26.47 1.75
N ASP A 274 0.13 25.63 0.72
CA ASP A 274 -0.96 25.41 -0.24
C ASP A 274 -2.25 24.93 0.46
N ILE A 275 -2.11 24.10 1.49
CA ILE A 275 -3.24 23.60 2.28
C ILE A 275 -3.80 24.71 3.17
N ARG A 276 -2.92 25.47 3.82
CA ARG A 276 -3.32 26.61 4.67
C ARG A 276 -4.05 27.68 3.85
N GLU A 277 -3.59 27.97 2.64
CA GLU A 277 -4.28 28.85 1.69
C GLU A 277 -5.64 28.30 1.28
N PHE A 278 -5.72 27.00 1.00
CA PHE A 278 -6.99 26.33 0.69
C PHE A 278 -7.99 26.47 1.84
N TRP A 279 -7.57 26.24 3.08
CA TRP A 279 -8.41 26.44 4.26
C TRP A 279 -8.85 27.90 4.43
N PHE A 280 -7.94 28.85 4.26
CA PHE A 280 -8.26 30.27 4.44
C PHE A 280 -9.20 30.83 3.36
N HIS A 281 -9.02 30.43 2.10
CA HIS A 281 -9.77 31.00 0.97
C HIS A 281 -11.00 30.20 0.56
N LYS A 282 -10.94 28.86 0.60
CA LYS A 282 -12.00 27.99 0.06
C LYS A 282 -12.82 27.30 1.14
N ARG A 283 -12.21 26.89 2.26
CA ARG A 283 -12.85 26.12 3.33
C ARG A 283 -12.54 26.68 4.73
N PRO A 284 -13.07 27.87 5.06
CA PRO A 284 -12.82 28.52 6.36
C PRO A 284 -13.43 27.76 7.54
N ASP A 285 -14.42 26.90 7.28
CA ASP A 285 -14.99 25.96 8.24
C ASP A 285 -13.95 24.98 8.78
N ILE A 286 -13.09 24.45 7.90
CA ILE A 286 -11.98 23.58 8.29
C ILE A 286 -10.96 24.37 9.10
N LEU A 287 -10.64 25.60 8.67
CA LEU A 287 -9.71 26.46 9.39
C LEU A 287 -10.19 26.73 10.81
N ASN A 288 -11.47 27.07 10.99
CA ASN A 288 -12.02 27.35 12.31
C ASN A 288 -11.95 26.12 13.21
N TYR A 289 -12.37 24.96 12.69
CA TYR A 289 -12.28 23.71 13.43
C TYR A 289 -10.85 23.38 13.85
N MET A 290 -9.87 23.55 12.95
CA MET A 290 -8.46 23.28 13.26
C MET A 290 -7.95 24.21 14.37
N VAL A 291 -8.26 25.50 14.30
CA VAL A 291 -7.86 26.49 15.30
C VAL A 291 -8.53 26.22 16.65
N GLU A 292 -9.82 25.88 16.67
CA GLU A 292 -10.56 25.58 17.91
C GLU A 292 -10.13 24.26 18.56
N SER A 293 -10.06 23.19 17.77
CA SER A 293 -9.78 21.83 18.27
C SER A 293 -8.33 21.65 18.70
N TYR A 294 -7.41 22.34 18.02
CA TYR A 294 -5.97 22.19 18.22
C TYR A 294 -5.32 23.45 18.80
N LYS A 295 -6.10 24.36 19.41
CA LYS A 295 -5.59 25.62 20.02
C LYS A 295 -4.44 25.43 21.01
N GLN A 296 -4.41 24.29 21.69
CA GLN A 296 -3.39 23.95 22.68
C GLN A 296 -2.04 23.60 22.05
N LEU A 297 -2.07 23.20 20.79
CA LEU A 297 -0.90 22.92 20.00
C LEU A 297 -0.53 24.25 19.33
N GLU A 298 0.63 24.81 19.65
CA GLU A 298 1.12 26.10 19.14
C GLU A 298 1.50 26.01 17.65
N ILE A 299 0.57 25.52 16.81
CA ILE A 299 0.72 25.26 15.38
C ILE A 299 0.13 26.44 14.61
N ASN A 300 0.86 26.88 13.58
CA ASN A 300 0.42 27.96 12.71
C ASN A 300 -0.47 27.42 11.58
N PHE A 301 -1.78 27.61 11.69
CA PHE A 301 -2.76 27.20 10.66
C PHE A 301 -2.98 28.24 9.55
N TYR A 302 -2.51 29.48 9.74
CA TYR A 302 -2.70 30.57 8.77
C TYR A 302 -1.66 30.52 7.64
N PRO A 303 -2.01 30.99 6.42
CA PRO A 303 -1.07 31.10 5.30
C PRO A 303 0.12 32.02 5.60
N ASP A 304 1.25 31.75 4.96
CA ASP A 304 2.49 32.51 5.16
C ASP A 304 2.35 33.99 4.77
N ASP A 305 1.51 34.31 3.78
CA ASP A 305 1.25 35.68 3.37
C ASP A 305 0.53 36.50 4.45
N ILE A 306 -0.40 35.87 5.16
CA ILE A 306 -1.08 36.48 6.31
C ILE A 306 -0.11 36.63 7.47
N LEU A 307 0.72 35.62 7.74
CA LEU A 307 1.73 35.68 8.81
C LEU A 307 2.73 36.82 8.57
N LYS A 308 3.24 36.95 7.33
CA LYS A 308 4.11 38.08 6.92
C LYS A 308 3.41 39.42 7.05
N TYR A 309 2.11 39.49 6.72
CA TYR A 309 1.32 40.71 6.89
C TYR A 309 1.21 41.09 8.38
N LEU A 310 0.86 40.15 9.25
CA LEU A 310 0.70 40.39 10.68
C LEU A 310 2.02 40.83 11.32
N GLU A 311 3.13 40.18 10.97
CA GLU A 311 4.47 40.55 11.40
C GLU A 311 4.83 41.97 10.94
N LYS A 312 4.56 42.31 9.68
CA LYS A 312 4.84 43.64 9.12
C LYS A 312 4.08 44.76 9.82
N TYR A 313 2.85 44.50 10.27
CA TYR A 313 1.99 45.50 10.90
C TYR A 313 1.95 45.39 12.43
N ASN A 314 2.77 44.51 13.05
CA ASN A 314 2.78 44.24 14.49
C ASN A 314 1.38 43.95 15.07
N VAL A 315 0.56 43.22 14.31
CA VAL A 315 -0.78 42.80 14.75
C VAL A 315 -0.65 41.42 15.40
N SER A 316 -1.26 41.24 16.58
CA SER A 316 -1.22 39.93 17.25
C SER A 316 -2.08 38.91 16.48
N LEU A 317 -1.62 37.66 16.43
CA LEU A 317 -2.34 36.57 15.76
C LEU A 317 -3.71 36.32 16.42
N ASP A 318 -3.77 36.43 17.75
CA ASP A 318 -4.99 36.25 18.53
C ASP A 318 -6.04 37.32 18.21
N ASP A 319 -5.63 38.59 18.09
CA ASP A 319 -6.55 39.67 17.73
C ASP A 319 -7.09 39.48 16.31
N PHE A 320 -6.23 39.09 15.37
CA PHE A 320 -6.63 38.81 14.00
C PHE A 320 -7.61 37.62 13.92
N SER A 321 -7.29 36.52 14.61
CA SER A 321 -8.13 35.32 14.67
C SER A 321 -9.53 35.66 15.20
N ASN A 322 -9.61 36.38 16.32
CA ASN A 322 -10.88 36.78 16.91
C ASN A 322 -11.73 37.66 15.97
N ILE A 323 -11.11 38.61 15.24
CA ILE A 323 -11.83 39.45 14.29
C ILE A 323 -12.32 38.63 13.09
N TYR A 324 -11.47 37.76 12.55
CA TYR A 324 -11.77 36.93 11.39
C TYR A 324 -12.89 35.92 11.68
N LEU A 325 -12.80 35.19 12.80
CA LEU A 325 -13.80 34.20 13.21
C LEU A 325 -15.17 34.86 13.47
N ASN A 326 -15.21 35.98 14.19
CA ASN A 326 -16.46 36.74 14.40
C ASN A 326 -17.13 37.20 13.10
N ASN A 327 -16.35 37.54 12.08
CA ASN A 327 -16.90 37.94 10.78
C ASN A 327 -17.46 36.74 10.01
N ILE A 328 -16.85 35.57 10.14
CA ILE A 328 -17.31 34.33 9.51
C ILE A 328 -18.57 33.81 10.18
N GLU A 329 -18.66 33.81 11.52
CA GLU A 329 -19.88 33.46 12.24
C GLU A 329 -21.05 34.37 11.85
N LYS A 330 -20.79 35.68 11.67
CA LYS A 330 -21.80 36.63 11.16
C LYS A 330 -22.24 36.31 9.73
N LEU A 331 -21.33 35.85 8.87
CA LEU A 331 -21.66 35.45 7.50
C LEU A 331 -22.44 34.13 7.46
N HIS A 332 -22.08 33.14 8.29
CA HIS A 332 -22.80 31.88 8.41
C HIS A 332 -24.20 32.06 9.02
N SER A 333 -24.34 32.88 10.07
CA SER A 333 -25.65 33.20 10.65
C SER A 333 -26.54 33.98 9.67
N ALA A 334 -25.97 34.87 8.86
CA ALA A 334 -26.68 35.56 7.79
C ALA A 334 -27.09 34.64 6.63
N SER A 335 -26.26 33.65 6.24
CA SER A 335 -26.60 32.70 5.18
C SER A 335 -27.68 31.70 5.61
N ILE A 336 -27.64 31.23 6.86
CA ILE A 336 -28.66 30.35 7.45
C ILE A 336 -30.00 31.09 7.62
N MET A 337 -29.98 32.39 7.96
CA MET A 337 -31.20 33.21 7.98
C MET A 337 -31.83 33.32 6.59
N ASN A 338 -31.03 33.45 5.53
CA ASN A 338 -31.53 33.56 4.17
C ASN A 338 -32.04 32.23 3.59
N SER A 339 -31.47 31.08 3.98
CA SER A 339 -31.94 29.76 3.54
C SER A 339 -33.26 29.32 4.19
N ASN A 340 -33.62 29.90 5.34
CA ASN A 340 -34.88 29.60 6.05
C ASN A 340 -36.05 30.51 5.62
N ILE A 341 -35.82 31.45 4.69
CA ILE A 341 -36.84 32.40 4.18
C ILE A 341 -37.33 32.00 2.76
N THR A 342 -36.76 30.95 2.17
CA THR A 342 -37.25 30.29 0.95
C THR A 342 -37.83 28.92 1.29
#